data_AF-A0A1G2PLH5-F1
#
_entry.id   AF-A0A1G2PLH5-F1
#
_cell.length_a   1.000
_cell.length_b   1.000
_cell.length_c   1.000
_cell.angle_alpha   90.00
_cell.angle_beta   90.00
_cell.angle_gamma   90.00
#
_symmetry.space_group_name_H-M   'P 1'
#
loop_
_entity.id
_entity.type
_entity.pdbx_description
1 polymer ?
#
loop_
_entity_poly.entity_id
_entity_poly.type
_entity_poly.pdbx_seq_one_letter_code
_entity_poly.pdbx_strand_id
1 'polypeptide(L)' 'MNTITLSKIEYLNMHKTQKELKQRLDLMEKKLMDFAKDEVVSTYAIKLNKISADMDNGVGVRFADASEVKNYLENL' A
#
# COMPACT_ATOMS: atom_id res chain seq x y z
N MET A 1 13.64 -41.79 -12.10
CA MET A 1 13.31 -41.08 -10.83
C MET A 1 14.60 -41.02 -10.04
N ASN A 2 15.22 -39.85 -9.90
CA ASN A 2 16.50 -39.73 -9.18
C ASN A 2 16.21 -39.48 -7.70
N THR A 3 16.55 -40.45 -6.86
CA THR A 3 16.44 -40.30 -5.41
C THR A 3 17.62 -39.47 -4.92
N ILE A 4 17.35 -38.25 -4.45
CA ILE A 4 18.36 -37.40 -3.82
C ILE A 4 18.32 -37.69 -2.32
N THR A 5 19.39 -38.27 -1.79
CA THR A 5 19.52 -38.54 -0.35
C THR A 5 20.14 -37.33 0.33
N LEU A 6 19.35 -36.61 1.13
CA LEU A 6 19.81 -35.47 1.93
C LEU A 6 19.97 -35.91 3.39
N SER A 7 20.98 -35.41 4.10
CA SER A 7 21.04 -35.68 5.54
C SER A 7 19.90 -34.95 6.25
N LYS A 8 19.34 -35.58 7.29
CA LYS A 8 18.26 -35.01 8.09
C LYS A 8 18.63 -33.64 8.67
N ILE A 9 19.90 -33.45 9.03
CA ILE A 9 20.41 -32.20 9.61
C ILE A 9 20.42 -31.09 8.57
N GLU A 10 20.91 -31.36 7.35
CA GLU A 10 20.89 -30.40 6.25
C GLU A 10 19.47 -30.00 5.88
N TYR A 11 18.55 -30.98 5.83
CA TYR A 11 17.13 -30.71 5.55
C TYR A 11 16.51 -29.79 6.60
N LEU A 12 16.74 -30.06 7.89
CA LEU A 12 16.21 -29.24 8.97
C LEU A 12 16.79 -27.82 8.95
N ASN A 13 18.08 -27.68 8.63
CA ASN A 13 18.73 -26.38 8.48
C ASN A 13 18.14 -25.61 7.29
N MET A 14 17.99 -26.24 6.13
CA MET A 14 17.35 -25.63 4.96
C MET A 14 15.92 -25.17 5.27
N HIS A 15 15.13 -26.02 5.93
CA HIS A 15 13.77 -25.66 6.33
C HIS A 15 13.75 -24.48 7.30
N LYS A 16 14.68 -24.44 8.27
CA LYS A 16 14.79 -23.32 9.21
C LYS A 16 15.10 -22.02 8.46
N THR A 17 16.09 -22.05 7.56
CA THR A 17 16.47 -20.90 6.74
C THR A 17 15.33 -20.43 5.83
N GLN A 18 14.59 -21.35 5.20
CA GLN A 18 13.42 -21.02 4.39
C GLN A 18 12.33 -20.33 5.22
N LYS A 19 12.10 -20.79 6.46
CA LYS A 19 11.12 -20.17 7.36
C LYS A 19 11.54 -18.75 7.75
N GLU A 20 12.80 -18.54 8.08
CA GLU A 20 13.34 -17.21 8.41
C GLU A 20 13.28 -16.26 7.21
N LEU A 21 13.59 -16.74 6.01
CA LEU A 21 13.46 -15.98 4.76
C LEU A 21 12.02 -15.57 4.50
N LYS A 22 11.06 -16.48 4.66
CA LYS A 22 9.63 -16.17 4.50
C LYS A 22 9.18 -15.08 5.47
N GLN A 23 9.55 -15.19 6.74
CA GLN A 23 9.22 -14.16 7.75
C GLN A 23 9.78 -12.78 7.39
N ARG A 24 11.00 -12.71 6.85
CA ARG A 24 11.60 -11.46 6.40
C ARG A 24 10.87 -10.88 5.18
N LEU A 25 10.47 -11.74 4.24
CA LEU A 25 9.71 -11.33 3.07
C LEU A 25 8.35 -10.74 3.48
N ASP A 26 7.61 -11.44 4.35
CA ASP A 26 6.30 -10.98 4.84
C ASP A 26 6.42 -9.61 5.54
N LEU A 27 7.50 -9.39 6.29
CA LEU A 27 7.78 -8.10 6.93
C LEU A 27 8.09 -7.00 5.90
N MET A 28 8.85 -7.31 4.85
CA MET A 28 9.15 -6.35 3.78
C MET A 28 7.88 -5.98 3.00
N GLU A 29 7.05 -6.97 2.68
CA GLU A 29 5.75 -6.74 2.02
C GLU A 29 4.87 -5.82 2.85
N LYS A 30 4.75 -6.07 4.16
CA LYS A 30 4.00 -5.19 5.06
C LYS A 30 4.53 -3.76 5.06
N LYS A 31 5.85 -3.59 5.20
CA LYS A 31 6.47 -2.25 5.16
C LYS A 31 6.22 -1.55 3.83
N LEU A 32 6.30 -2.27 2.71
CA LEU A 32 6.10 -1.71 1.38
C LEU A 32 4.63 -1.28 1.20
N MET A 33 3.67 -2.06 1.71
CA MET A 33 2.26 -1.68 1.74
C MET A 33 2.01 -0.44 2.63
N ASP A 34 2.66 -0.36 3.78
CA ASP A 34 2.58 0.82 4.66
C ASP A 34 3.16 2.06 3.95
N PHE A 35 4.33 1.95 3.30
CA PHE A 35 4.92 3.04 2.50
C PHE A 35 4.04 3.45 1.32
N ALA A 36 3.49 2.47 0.57
CA ALA A 36 2.60 2.75 -0.54
C ALA A 36 1.32 3.45 -0.06
N LYS A 37 0.79 3.05 1.10
CA LYS A 37 -0.34 3.72 1.72
C LYS A 37 0.01 5.15 2.13
N ASP A 38 1.17 5.39 2.73
CA ASP A 38 1.63 6.72 3.11
C ASP A 38 1.87 7.63 1.90
N GLU A 39 2.41 7.10 0.79
CA GLU A 39 2.61 7.84 -0.46
C GLU A 39 1.28 8.18 -1.16
N VAL A 40 0.33 7.25 -1.17
CA VAL A 40 -1.04 7.48 -1.67
C VAL A 40 -1.75 8.53 -0.80
N VAL A 41 -1.64 8.44 0.52
CA VAL A 41 -2.25 9.39 1.46
C VAL A 41 -1.60 10.77 1.32
N SER A 42 -0.27 10.85 1.15
CA SER A 42 0.45 12.09 0.83
C SER A 42 -0.09 12.73 -0.45
N THR A 43 -0.21 11.97 -1.53
CA THR A 43 -0.73 12.45 -2.81
C THR A 43 -2.18 12.93 -2.69
N TYR A 44 -3.00 12.19 -1.95
CA TYR A 44 -4.38 12.57 -1.66
C TYR A 44 -4.47 13.83 -0.79
N ALA A 45 -3.60 13.97 0.21
CA ALA A 45 -3.50 15.16 1.04
C ALA A 45 -3.07 16.39 0.23
N ILE A 46 -2.16 16.23 -0.73
CA ILE A 46 -1.79 17.31 -1.67
C ILE A 46 -2.99 17.73 -2.52
N LYS A 47 -3.79 16.79 -3.02
CA LYS A 47 -5.02 17.09 -3.76
C LYS A 47 -6.04 17.84 -2.89
N LEU A 48 -6.25 17.39 -1.65
CA LEU A 48 -7.12 18.09 -0.69
C LEU A 48 -6.61 19.50 -0.36
N ASN A 49 -5.31 19.68 -0.16
CA ASN A 49 -4.71 20.99 0.08
C ASN A 49 -4.90 21.93 -1.11
N LYS A 50 -4.81 21.41 -2.35
CA LYS A 50 -5.10 22.19 -3.56
C LYS A 50 -6.57 22.62 -3.62
N ILE A 51 -7.50 21.71 -3.31
CA ILE A 51 -8.94 22.04 -3.24
C ILE A 51 -9.19 23.11 -2.17
N SER A 52 -8.58 22.98 -0.99
CA SER A 52 -8.67 23.99 0.07
C SER A 52 -8.17 25.36 -0.42
N ALA A 53 -7.02 25.40 -1.08
CA ALA A 53 -6.46 26.64 -1.62
C ALA A 53 -7.35 27.25 -2.73
N ASP A 54 -7.92 26.43 -3.62
CA ASP A 54 -8.83 26.88 -4.67
C ASP A 54 -10.14 27.44 -4.07
N MET A 55 -10.65 26.81 -3.00
CA MET A 55 -11.79 27.31 -2.22
C MET A 55 -11.49 28.65 -1.53
N ASP A 56 -10.32 28.79 -0.91
CA ASP A 56 -9.89 30.03 -0.25
C ASP A 56 -9.73 31.19 -1.25
N ASN A 57 -9.35 30.88 -2.50
CA ASN A 57 -9.25 31.85 -3.60
C ASN A 57 -10.61 32.21 -4.23
N GLY A 58 -11.72 31.71 -3.70
CA GLY A 58 -13.06 31.97 -4.22
C GLY A 58 -13.44 31.14 -5.46
N VAL A 59 -12.62 30.16 -5.84
CA VAL A 59 -12.91 29.16 -6.90
C VAL A 59 -13.68 27.99 -6.27
N GLY A 60 -14.73 28.30 -5.50
CA GLY A 60 -15.53 27.29 -4.83
C GLY A 60 -16.38 26.51 -5.83
N VAL A 61 -16.25 25.18 -5.84
CA VAL A 61 -17.17 24.30 -6.57
C VAL A 61 -18.48 24.21 -5.78
N ARG A 62 -19.60 24.58 -6.41
CA ARG A 62 -20.94 24.37 -5.84
C ARG A 62 -21.47 23.03 -6.31
N PHE A 63 -21.90 22.21 -5.35
CA PHE A 63 -22.58 20.95 -5.62
C PHE A 63 -24.08 21.13 -5.38
N ALA A 64 -24.88 20.68 -6.32
CA ALA A 64 -26.34 20.70 -6.22
C ALA A 64 -26.85 19.63 -5.25
N ASP A 65 -26.15 18.50 -5.13
CA ASP A 65 -26.52 17.40 -4.25
C ASP A 65 -25.33 16.56 -3.76
N ALA A 66 -25.60 15.65 -2.83
CA ALA A 66 -24.60 14.74 -2.26
C ALA A 66 -24.02 13.73 -3.28
N SER A 67 -24.73 13.45 -4.37
CA SER A 67 -24.24 12.56 -5.42
C SER A 67 -23.18 13.25 -6.28
N GLU A 68 -23.36 14.55 -6.56
CA GLU A 68 -22.33 15.36 -7.21
C GLU A 68 -21.06 15.47 -6.37
N VAL A 69 -21.20 15.64 -5.05
CA VAL A 69 -20.05 15.62 -4.13
C VAL A 69 -19.32 14.28 -4.22
N LYS A 70 -20.07 13.17 -4.17
CA LYS A 70 -19.50 11.82 -4.25
C LYS A 70 -18.79 11.59 -5.57
N ASN A 71 -19.41 11.93 -6.69
CA ASN A 71 -18.81 11.81 -8.02
C ASN A 71 -17.57 12.69 -8.17
N TYR A 72 -17.57 13.89 -7.59
CA TYR A 72 -16.41 14.77 -7.57
C TYR A 72 -15.24 14.15 -6.79
N LEU A 73 -15.52 13.55 -5.63
CA LEU A 73 -14.52 12.87 -4.80
C LEU A 73 -14.03 11.55 -5.42
N GLU A 74 -14.88 10.82 -6.15
CA GLU A 74 -14.49 9.58 -6.83
C GLU A 74 -13.66 9.82 -8.10
N ASN A 75 -13.81 10.98 -8.74
CA ASN A 75 -13.03 11.38 -9.92
C ASN A 75 -11.77 12.19 -9.59
N LEU A 76 -11.38 12.28 -8.31
CA LEU A 76 -10.27 13.09 -7.81
C LEU A 76 -8.94 12.34 -7.77
#